data_AF-D7AX18-F1
#
_entry.id   AF-D7AX18-F1
#
_cell.length_a   1.000
_cell.length_b   1.000
_cell.length_c   1.000
_cell.angle_alpha   90.00
_cell.angle_beta   90.00
_cell.angle_gamma   90.00
#
_symmetry.space_group_name_H-M   'P 1'
#
loop_
_entity.id
_entity.type
_entity.pdbx_description
1 polymer ?
#
loop_
_entity_poly.entity_id
_entity_poly.type
_entity_poly.pdbx_seq_one_letter_code
_entity_poly.pdbx_strand_id
1 'polypeptide(L)'
;MTIVEFLNARLDEDERASEAVPAGTRGRDRALAEVAAKRKIVRGYAEAHRAGMRDLEPLVAPGGAGPLPEARRGAGGDPWSELLAWRLAVKYLAGVYRNHPEYDRSWAD
;
A
#
# COMPACT_ATOMS: atom_id res chain seq x y z
N MET A 1 -14.14 5.11 3.87
CA MET A 1 -13.29 4.13 3.16
C MET A 1 -11.88 4.68 3.12
N THR A 2 -10.88 3.85 3.40
CA THR A 2 -9.46 4.22 3.29
C THR A 2 -8.93 3.99 1.87
N ILE A 3 -7.82 4.63 1.51
CA ILE A 3 -7.15 4.41 0.21
C ILE A 3 -6.79 2.94 -0.01
N VAL A 4 -6.41 2.21 1.04
CA VAL A 4 -6.07 0.79 0.99
C VAL A 4 -7.31 -0.08 0.76
N GLU A 5 -8.41 0.20 1.48
CA GLU A 5 -9.69 -0.50 1.26
C GLU A 5 -10.19 -0.30 -0.18
N PHE A 6 -10.17 0.94 -0.66
CA PHE A 6 -10.56 1.27 -2.02
C PHE A 6 -9.72 0.52 -3.06
N LEU A 7 -8.40 0.54 -2.91
CA LEU A 7 -7.49 -0.15 -3.85
C LEU A 7 -7.66 -1.66 -3.80
N ASN A 8 -7.85 -2.26 -2.63
CA ASN A 8 -8.12 -3.69 -2.56
C ASN A 8 -9.43 -4.05 -3.27
N ALA A 9 -10.51 -3.28 -3.05
CA ALA A 9 -11.79 -3.51 -3.72
C ALA A 9 -11.66 -3.40 -5.26
N ARG A 10 -10.91 -2.41 -5.77
CA ARG A 10 -10.67 -2.26 -7.21
C ARG A 10 -9.77 -3.36 -7.77
N LEU A 11 -8.77 -3.82 -7.02
CA LEU A 11 -7.93 -4.93 -7.44
C LEU A 11 -8.69 -6.27 -7.43
N ASP A 12 -9.61 -6.48 -6.49
CA ASP A 12 -10.50 -7.65 -6.48
C ASP A 12 -11.46 -7.65 -7.68
N GLU A 13 -11.87 -6.48 -8.15
CA GLU A 13 -12.67 -6.30 -9.36
C GLU A 13 -11.85 -6.55 -10.63
N ASP A 14 -10.65 -5.94 -10.74
CA ASP A 14 -9.72 -6.13 -11.85
C ASP A 14 -9.29 -7.60 -11.99
N GLU A 15 -9.06 -8.29 -10.87
CA GLU A 15 -8.71 -9.72 -10.85
C GLU A 15 -9.86 -10.57 -11.37
N ARG A 16 -11.08 -10.41 -10.83
CA ARG A 16 -12.25 -11.14 -11.31
C ARG A 16 -12.53 -10.90 -12.78
N ALA A 17 -12.38 -9.67 -13.25
CA ALA A 17 -12.53 -9.33 -14.66
C ALA A 17 -11.49 -10.05 -15.53
N SER A 18 -10.24 -10.14 -15.05
CA SER A 18 -9.15 -10.84 -15.74
C SER A 18 -9.36 -12.37 -15.73
N GLU A 19 -9.87 -12.94 -14.64
CA GLU A 19 -10.14 -14.36 -14.50
C GLU A 19 -11.31 -14.83 -15.37
N ALA A 20 -12.31 -13.97 -15.60
CA ALA A 20 -13.44 -14.25 -16.49
C ALA A 20 -13.01 -14.42 -17.96
N VAL A 21 -11.82 -13.94 -18.34
CA VAL A 21 -11.25 -14.18 -19.67
C VAL A 21 -10.76 -15.63 -19.78
N PRO A 22 -11.05 -16.35 -20.90
CA PRO A 22 -10.56 -17.71 -21.09
C PRO A 22 -9.04 -17.84 -20.96
N ALA A 23 -8.58 -18.91 -20.30
CA ALA A 23 -7.16 -19.23 -20.18
C ALA A 23 -6.48 -19.34 -21.55
N GLY A 24 -5.24 -18.86 -21.66
CA GLY A 24 -4.49 -18.82 -22.92
C GLY A 24 -4.86 -17.66 -23.86
N THR A 25 -5.87 -16.85 -23.52
CA THR A 25 -6.16 -15.61 -24.24
C THR A 25 -5.00 -14.63 -24.09
N ARG A 26 -4.49 -14.13 -25.21
CA ARG A 26 -3.40 -13.13 -25.24
C ARG A 26 -3.78 -11.92 -24.39
N GLY A 27 -3.02 -11.68 -23.32
CA GLY A 27 -3.21 -10.54 -22.42
C GLY A 27 -3.78 -10.88 -21.05
N ARG A 28 -4.41 -12.05 -20.87
CA ARG A 28 -4.93 -12.51 -19.56
C ARG A 28 -3.81 -12.63 -18.53
N ASP A 29 -2.76 -13.38 -18.86
CA ASP A 29 -1.67 -13.64 -17.92
C ASP A 29 -0.91 -12.35 -17.57
N ARG A 30 -0.82 -11.42 -18.52
CA ARG A 30 -0.27 -10.08 -18.29
C ARG A 30 -1.14 -9.28 -17.33
N ALA A 31 -2.45 -9.25 -17.53
CA ALA A 31 -3.37 -8.53 -16.65
C ALA A 31 -3.32 -9.08 -15.22
N LEU A 32 -3.31 -10.40 -15.05
CA LEU A 32 -3.15 -11.04 -13.73
C LEU A 32 -1.79 -10.72 -13.10
N ALA A 33 -0.70 -10.70 -13.88
CA ALA A 33 0.61 -10.29 -13.37
C ALA A 33 0.64 -8.81 -12.93
N GLU A 34 -0.04 -7.92 -13.66
CA GLU A 34 -0.19 -6.51 -13.29
C GLU A 34 -1.00 -6.35 -11.99
N VAL A 35 -2.11 -7.08 -11.83
CA VAL A 35 -2.88 -7.13 -10.57
C VAL A 35 -2.00 -7.62 -9.42
N ALA A 36 -1.24 -8.71 -9.62
CA ALA A 36 -0.36 -9.26 -8.60
C ALA A 36 0.73 -8.25 -8.18
N ALA A 37 1.28 -7.49 -9.13
CA ALA A 37 2.24 -6.42 -8.85
C ALA A 37 1.60 -5.28 -8.05
N LYS A 38 0.42 -4.80 -8.45
CA LYS A 38 -0.33 -3.77 -7.71
C LYS A 38 -0.67 -4.23 -6.28
N ARG A 39 -1.08 -5.48 -6.09
CA ARG A 39 -1.32 -6.07 -4.76
C ARG A 39 -0.08 -6.06 -3.88
N LYS A 40 1.12 -6.30 -4.45
CA LYS A 40 2.38 -6.21 -3.69
C LYS A 40 2.63 -4.79 -3.19
N ILE A 41 2.36 -3.76 -3.99
CA ILE A 41 2.50 -2.36 -3.59
C ILE A 41 1.57 -2.03 -2.41
N VAL A 42 0.30 -2.41 -2.50
CA VAL A 42 -0.69 -2.17 -1.44
C VAL A 42 -0.30 -2.88 -0.13
N ARG A 43 0.16 -4.14 -0.22
CA ARG A 43 0.66 -4.89 0.95
C ARG A 43 1.91 -4.25 1.56
N GLY A 44 2.89 -3.87 0.74
CA GLY A 44 4.11 -3.21 1.20
C GLY A 44 3.82 -1.93 1.99
N TYR A 45 2.88 -1.12 1.50
CA TYR A 45 2.41 0.05 2.24
C TYR A 45 1.75 -0.31 3.59
N ALA A 46 0.85 -1.29 3.61
CA ALA A 46 0.18 -1.71 4.84
C ALA A 46 1.16 -2.27 5.89
N GLU A 47 2.20 -2.98 5.43
CA GLU A 47 3.27 -3.51 6.28
C GLU A 47 4.16 -2.40 6.82
N ALA A 48 4.65 -1.49 5.96
CA ALA A 48 5.46 -0.35 6.37
C ALA A 48 4.69 0.59 7.31
N HIS A 49 3.40 0.83 7.05
CA HIS A 49 2.54 1.63 7.92
C HIS A 49 2.39 0.98 9.30
N ARG A 50 2.15 -0.34 9.35
CA ARG A 50 2.06 -1.09 10.61
C ARG A 50 3.39 -1.06 11.38
N ALA A 51 4.52 -1.20 10.69
CA ALA A 51 5.84 -1.12 11.30
C ALA A 51 6.11 0.26 11.91
N GLY A 52 5.88 1.33 11.15
CA GLY A 52 6.06 2.71 11.64
C GLY A 52 5.15 3.04 12.83
N MET A 53 3.91 2.55 12.86
CA MET A 53 3.01 2.75 14.01
C MET A 53 3.49 2.00 15.27
N ARG A 54 4.12 0.82 15.14
CA ARG A 54 4.73 0.11 16.28
C ARG A 54 5.94 0.84 16.84
N ASP A 55 6.73 1.49 16.00
CA ASP A 55 7.89 2.27 16.44
C ASP A 55 7.50 3.50 17.27
N LEU A 56 6.26 4.01 17.11
CA LEU A 56 5.73 5.11 17.91
C LEU A 56 5.14 4.66 19.26
N GLU A 57 4.80 3.39 19.43
CA GLU A 57 4.15 2.85 20.64
C GLU A 57 4.92 3.15 21.95
N PRO A 58 6.27 3.07 22.01
CA PRO A 58 7.04 3.42 23.21
C PRO A 58 7.02 4.91 23.56
N LEU A 59 6.77 5.80 22.60
CA LEU A 59 6.79 7.26 22.80
C LEU A 59 5.47 7.81 23.36
N VAL A 60 4.37 7.05 23.18
CA VAL A 60 3.02 7.46 23.58
C VAL A 60 2.60 6.81 24.91
N ALA A 61 3.33 5.80 25.38
CA ALA A 61 3.06 5.15 26.66
C ALA A 61 3.37 6.08 27.85
N PRO A 62 2.44 6.26 28.81
CA PRO A 62 2.68 7.08 30.00
C PRO A 62 3.78 6.44 30.85
N GLY A 63 4.95 7.08 30.90
CA GLY A 63 6.16 6.60 31.59
C GLY A 63 7.38 6.35 30.70
N GLY A 64 7.26 6.49 29.37
CA GLY A 64 8.33 6.28 28.39
C GLY A 64 9.36 7.42 28.29
N ALA A 65 10.01 7.79 29.40
CA ALA A 65 11.20 8.65 29.36
C ALA A 65 12.47 7.79 29.28
N GLY A 66 12.61 7.04 28.18
CA GLY A 66 13.85 6.35 27.82
C GLY A 66 14.45 7.00 26.56
N PRO A 67 15.77 6.92 26.34
CA PRO A 67 16.38 7.44 25.11
C PRO A 67 15.64 6.85 23.91
N LEU A 68 15.38 7.67 22.89
CA LEU A 68 14.88 7.21 21.59
C LEU A 68 15.65 5.93 21.23
N PRO A 69 14.98 4.80 20.97
CA PRO A 69 15.70 3.62 20.52
C PRO A 69 16.47 4.07 19.29
N GLU A 70 17.80 4.06 19.37
CA GLU A 70 18.67 4.27 18.22
C GLU A 70 18.08 3.37 17.14
N ALA A 71 17.45 4.01 16.14
CA ALA A 71 16.73 3.34 15.09
C ALA A 71 17.62 2.18 14.66
N ARG A 72 17.17 0.95 14.88
CA ARG A 72 17.94 -0.25 14.60
C ARG A 72 18.33 -0.14 13.14
N ARG A 73 19.53 0.38 12.86
CA ARG A 73 20.11 0.49 11.51
C ARG A 73 20.56 -0.90 11.11
N GLY A 74 19.62 -1.84 11.07
CA GLY A 74 19.84 -3.18 10.58
C GLY A 74 19.61 -3.16 9.08
N ALA A 75 20.66 -2.99 8.29
CA ALA A 75 20.79 -3.24 6.84
C ALA A 75 19.73 -2.69 5.85
N GLY A 76 18.56 -2.23 6.31
CA GLY A 76 17.47 -1.61 5.56
C GLY A 76 17.47 -0.10 5.75
N GLY A 77 16.92 0.62 4.78
CA GLY A 77 16.82 2.08 4.80
C GLY A 77 16.02 2.62 5.98
N ASP A 78 15.99 3.94 6.12
CA ASP A 78 15.17 4.62 7.13
C ASP A 78 13.68 4.21 6.99
N PRO A 79 13.05 3.61 8.02
CA PRO A 79 11.67 3.11 7.96
C PRO A 79 10.66 4.19 7.56
N TRP A 80 10.92 5.44 7.95
CA TRP A 80 10.08 6.58 7.57
C TRP A 80 10.20 6.91 6.08
N SER A 81 11.42 6.88 5.54
CA SER A 81 11.65 7.02 4.10
C SER A 81 11.00 5.90 3.29
N GLU A 82 11.06 4.65 3.79
CA GLU A 82 10.38 3.52 3.16
C GLU A 82 8.85 3.70 3.17
N LEU A 83 8.28 4.08 4.32
CA LEU A 83 6.85 4.37 4.43
C LEU A 83 6.41 5.49 3.49
N LEU A 84 7.21 6.55 3.35
CA LEU A 84 6.93 7.64 2.41
C LEU A 84 6.96 7.17 0.95
N ALA A 85 7.93 6.33 0.57
CA ALA A 85 8.00 5.75 -0.77
C ALA A 85 6.77 4.90 -1.08
N TRP A 86 6.36 4.03 -0.15
CA TRP A 86 5.15 3.23 -0.29
C TRP A 86 3.89 4.09 -0.35
N ARG A 87 3.78 5.12 0.49
CA ARG A 87 2.65 6.05 0.48
C ARG A 87 2.50 6.73 -0.88
N LEU A 88 3.62 7.16 -1.49
CA LEU A 88 3.61 7.78 -2.81
C LEU A 88 3.17 6.77 -3.90
N ALA A 89 3.66 5.53 -3.84
CA ALA A 89 3.27 4.49 -4.79
C ALA A 89 1.76 4.19 -4.72
N VAL A 90 1.19 4.12 -3.52
CA VAL A 90 -0.25 3.90 -3.31
C VAL A 90 -1.07 5.09 -3.81
N LYS A 91 -0.62 6.34 -3.61
CA LYS A 91 -1.27 7.53 -4.17
C LYS A 91 -1.31 7.50 -5.69
N TYR A 92 -0.19 7.17 -6.34
CA TYR A 92 -0.17 7.05 -7.81
C TYR A 92 -1.06 5.94 -8.32
N LEU A 93 -1.11 4.81 -7.61
CA LEU A 93 -2.01 3.71 -7.95
C LEU A 93 -3.48 4.15 -7.83
N ALA A 94 -3.85 4.84 -6.76
CA ALA A 94 -5.20 5.38 -6.58
C ALA A 94 -5.56 6.40 -7.68
N GLY A 95 -4.59 7.21 -8.11
CA GLY A 95 -4.76 8.20 -9.18
C GLY A 95 -5.17 7.62 -10.53
N VAL A 96 -4.91 6.33 -10.79
CA VAL A 96 -5.43 5.63 -11.98
C VAL A 96 -6.96 5.57 -11.97
N TYR A 97 -7.56 5.53 -10.78
CA TYR A 97 -9.01 5.47 -10.58
C TYR A 97 -9.62 6.85 -10.26
N ARG A 98 -8.96 7.97 -10.59
CA ARG A 98 -9.44 9.33 -10.25
C ARG A 98 -10.85 9.68 -10.76
N ASN A 99 -11.32 8.99 -11.80
CA ASN A 99 -12.65 9.17 -12.39
C ASN A 99 -13.70 8.21 -11.80
N HIS A 100 -13.31 7.35 -10.86
CA HIS A 100 -14.20 6.40 -10.21
C HIS A 100 -15.10 7.15 -9.19
N PRO A 101 -16.41 6.85 -9.11
CA PRO A 101 -17.33 7.56 -8.21
C PRO A 101 -16.94 7.52 -6.73
N GLU A 102 -16.31 6.42 -6.31
CA GLU A 102 -15.85 6.22 -4.93
C GLU A 102 -14.43 6.74 -4.65
N TYR A 103 -13.78 7.37 -5.64
CA TYR A 103 -12.46 7.96 -5.46
C TYR A 103 -12.55 9.20 -4.56
N ASP A 104 -11.76 9.21 -3.48
CA ASP A 104 -11.64 10.37 -2.60
C ASP A 104 -10.52 11.29 -3.09
N ARG A 105 -10.84 12.58 -3.31
CA ARG A 105 -9.87 13.57 -3.78
C ARG A 105 -8.75 13.83 -2.78
N SER A 106 -8.97 13.61 -1.49
CA SER A 106 -7.94 13.76 -0.45
C SER A 106 -6.74 12.83 -0.65
N TRP A 107 -6.86 11.80 -1.49
CA TRP A 107 -5.75 10.91 -1.83
C TRP A 107 -4.77 11.50 -2.85
N ALA A 108 -5.13 12.60 -3.52
CA ALA A 108 -4.28 13.27 -4.51
C ALA A 108 -3.17 14.13 -3.88
N ASP A 109 -3.37 14.60 -2.64
CA ASP A 109 -2.52 15.58 -1.95
C ASP A 109 -1.55 14.94 -0.96
#